data_AF-A0A9D5AIY7-F1
#
_entry.id   AF-A0A9D5AIY7-F1
#
_cell.length_a   1.000
_cell.length_b   1.000
_cell.length_c   1.000
_cell.angle_alpha   90.00
_cell.angle_beta   90.00
_cell.angle_gamma   90.00
#
_symmetry.space_group_name_H-M   'P 1'
#
loop_
_entity.id
_entity.type
_entity.pdbx_description
1 polymer ?
#
loop_
_entity_poly.entity_id
_entity_poly.type
_entity_poly.pdbx_seq_one_letter_code
_entity_poly.pdbx_strand_id
1 'polypeptide(L)'
;MFRTHLFGEPSIIVYTPAVNKFVLFSDTNFKQEWPTVELMGVTSMVAVHGKAHTRVRNFVTNAINRPDALSRIAALVQPHIVTALRSWDDMGKIKAKVETQKMSFESIAKLFLGKEPGDFLNSLDKLYQGVLPGVRAYPINVPGFAYHHALRCRRKLEKIFYMELDKRKSKNENMVETIDLMDGLMQIEDDEGDKLSDKEVVDNIVSLVLGGYISTSLVSMWAIYLLAKHPNVLEKLRV
;
A
#
# COMPACT_ATOMS: atom_id res chain seq x y z
N MET A 1 7.29 -20.42 21.40
CA MET A 1 8.11 -19.18 21.38
C MET A 1 9.56 -19.60 21.21
N PHE A 2 10.36 -18.90 20.40
CA PHE A 2 11.79 -19.18 20.28
C PHE A 2 12.61 -17.89 20.21
N ARG A 3 13.87 -17.95 20.66
CA ARG A 3 14.82 -16.82 20.68
C ARG A 3 15.75 -16.92 19.48
N THR A 4 16.10 -15.78 18.90
CA THR A 4 17.03 -15.66 17.76
C THR A 4 17.60 -14.24 17.71
N HIS A 5 18.35 -13.91 16.65
CA HIS A 5 18.70 -12.55 16.28
C HIS A 5 18.09 -12.24 14.92
N LEU A 6 17.35 -11.14 14.80
CA LEU A 6 16.84 -10.63 13.53
C LEU A 6 17.38 -9.22 13.34
N PHE A 7 17.92 -8.93 12.16
CA PHE A 7 18.47 -7.61 11.82
C PHE A 7 19.54 -7.10 12.81
N GLY A 8 20.29 -8.02 13.43
CA GLY A 8 21.33 -7.70 14.41
C GLY A 8 20.83 -7.62 15.86
N GLU A 9 19.52 -7.68 16.09
CA GLU A 9 18.92 -7.48 17.41
C GLU A 9 18.37 -8.77 18.03
N PRO A 10 18.55 -8.99 19.36
CA PRO A 10 17.93 -10.08 20.08
C PRO A 10 16.41 -10.08 19.89
N SER A 11 15.87 -11.19 19.40
CA SER A 11 14.48 -11.28 18.94
C SER A 11 13.78 -12.51 19.51
N ILE A 12 12.49 -12.35 19.81
CA ILE A 12 11.62 -13.43 20.27
C ILE A 12 10.50 -13.61 19.25
N ILE A 13 10.42 -14.80 18.65
CA ILE A 13 9.33 -15.14 17.74
C ILE A 13 8.20 -15.82 18.50
N VAL A 14 7.00 -15.27 18.37
CA VAL A 14 5.75 -15.71 18.98
C VAL A 14 4.74 -16.10 17.91
N TYR A 15 3.90 -17.10 18.17
CA TYR A 15 2.96 -17.64 17.18
C TYR A 15 1.69 -18.24 17.79
N THR A 16 1.56 -18.28 19.12
CA THR A 16 0.37 -18.83 19.77
C THR A 16 -0.68 -17.73 19.96
N PRO A 17 -1.99 -18.05 19.83
CA PRO A 17 -3.05 -17.04 19.99
C PRO A 17 -2.97 -16.25 21.29
N ALA A 18 -2.66 -16.91 22.41
CA ALA A 18 -2.54 -16.28 23.72
C ALA A 18 -1.41 -15.23 23.76
N VAL A 19 -0.23 -15.55 23.21
CA VAL A 19 0.91 -14.62 23.21
C VAL A 19 0.72 -13.52 22.18
N ASN A 20 0.13 -13.82 21.01
CA ASN A 20 -0.22 -12.79 20.03
C ASN A 20 -1.19 -11.77 20.63
N LYS A 21 -2.22 -12.23 21.35
CA LYS A 21 -3.14 -11.34 22.08
C LYS A 21 -2.40 -10.49 23.11
N PHE A 22 -1.50 -11.08 23.89
CA PHE A 22 -0.70 -10.33 24.87
C PHE A 22 0.12 -9.22 24.21
N VAL A 23 0.85 -9.52 23.13
CA VAL A 23 1.68 -8.54 22.40
C VAL A 23 0.83 -7.43 21.78
N LEU A 24 -0.28 -7.79 21.11
CA LEU A 24 -1.13 -6.83 20.39
C LEU A 24 -1.97 -5.91 21.29
N PHE A 25 -2.18 -6.28 22.56
CA PHE A 25 -2.96 -5.50 23.54
C PHE A 25 -2.11 -4.86 24.65
N SER A 26 -0.78 -4.94 24.55
CA SER A 26 0.15 -4.31 25.50
C SER A 26 0.94 -3.20 24.82
N ASP A 27 0.25 -2.18 24.33
CA ASP A 27 0.78 -1.04 23.57
C ASP A 27 1.77 -0.16 24.36
N THR A 28 1.74 -0.24 25.70
CA THR A 28 2.76 0.36 26.57
C THR A 28 4.10 -0.40 26.56
N ASN A 29 4.07 -1.71 26.27
CA ASN A 29 5.25 -2.58 26.29
C ASN A 29 5.80 -2.89 24.89
N PHE A 30 4.94 -2.87 23.86
CA PHE A 30 5.30 -3.21 22.49
C PHE A 30 4.89 -2.11 21.53
N LYS A 31 5.87 -1.67 20.72
CA LYS A 31 5.66 -0.74 19.61
C LYS A 31 5.99 -1.45 18.30
N GLN A 32 5.32 -1.03 17.23
CA GLN A 32 5.60 -1.55 15.90
C GLN A 32 6.87 -0.89 15.36
N GLU A 33 7.90 -1.68 15.04
CA GLU A 33 9.13 -1.13 14.45
C GLU A 33 9.47 -1.84 13.14
N TRP A 34 10.14 -1.10 12.26
CA TRP A 34 10.63 -1.61 10.99
C TRP A 34 12.15 -1.49 10.94
N PRO A 35 12.88 -2.58 10.60
CA PRO A 35 14.33 -2.53 10.43
C PRO A 35 14.77 -1.66 9.23
N THR A 36 13.82 -1.29 8.36
CA THR A 36 14.03 -0.48 7.16
C THR A 36 13.03 0.68 7.11
N VAL A 37 12.90 1.40 8.22
CA VAL A 37 11.88 2.45 8.40
C VAL A 37 11.98 3.56 7.35
N GLU A 38 13.16 3.85 6.80
CA GLU A 38 13.35 4.83 5.74
C GLU A 38 12.63 4.45 4.44
N LEU A 39 12.55 3.15 4.13
CA LEU A 39 11.76 2.67 2.98
C LEU A 39 10.26 2.82 3.22
N MET A 40 9.84 2.72 4.48
CA MET A 40 8.45 2.90 4.91
C MET A 40 8.08 4.37 5.11
N GLY A 41 9.00 5.33 4.98
CA GLY A 41 8.74 6.73 5.32
C GLY A 41 8.66 6.94 6.84
N VAL A 42 9.60 7.72 7.38
CA VAL A 42 9.74 7.93 8.82
C VAL A 42 8.54 8.63 9.48
N THR A 43 7.71 9.34 8.69
CA THR A 43 6.48 9.97 9.18
C THR A 43 5.20 9.28 8.69
N SER A 44 5.31 8.10 8.07
CA SER A 44 4.15 7.34 7.63
C SER A 44 3.43 6.68 8.80
N MET A 45 2.14 6.40 8.61
CA MET A 45 1.27 5.70 9.57
C MET A 45 1.88 4.39 10.07
N VAL A 46 2.65 3.68 9.25
CA VAL A 46 3.25 2.39 9.65
C VAL A 46 4.55 2.54 10.46
N ALA A 47 5.09 3.75 10.55
CA ALA A 47 6.33 4.07 11.26
C ALA A 47 6.10 4.90 12.53
N VAL A 48 5.04 5.73 12.59
CA VAL A 48 4.76 6.60 13.74
C VAL A 48 3.91 5.93 14.82
N HIS A 49 3.84 6.54 16.00
CA HIS A 49 3.10 6.04 17.17
C HIS A 49 2.24 7.13 17.83
N GLY A 50 1.42 6.73 18.81
CA GLY A 50 0.63 7.65 19.63
C GLY A 50 -0.33 8.52 18.80
N LYS A 51 -0.43 9.81 19.15
CA LYS A 51 -1.35 10.76 18.48
C LYS A 51 -1.10 10.86 16.97
N ALA A 52 0.16 10.90 16.53
CA ALA A 52 0.51 10.97 15.11
C ALA A 52 -0.02 9.74 14.33
N HIS A 53 0.10 8.55 14.90
CA HIS A 53 -0.47 7.32 14.32
C HIS A 53 -1.99 7.37 14.30
N THR A 54 -2.63 7.71 15.42
CA THR A 54 -4.09 7.77 15.54
C THR A 54 -4.70 8.73 14.52
N ARG A 55 -4.11 9.91 14.35
CA ARG A 55 -4.54 10.93 13.36
C ARG A 55 -4.67 10.35 11.96
N VAL A 56 -3.56 9.81 11.44
CA VAL A 56 -3.54 9.28 10.06
C VAL A 56 -4.37 8.00 9.94
N ARG A 57 -4.28 7.10 10.93
CA ARG A 57 -5.00 5.82 10.92
C ARG A 57 -6.51 6.01 10.90
N ASN A 58 -7.03 6.94 11.69
CA ASN A 58 -8.47 7.21 11.74
C ASN A 58 -8.97 7.65 10.36
N PHE A 59 -8.27 8.59 9.72
CA PHE A 59 -8.61 9.01 8.37
C PHE A 59 -8.54 7.86 7.36
N VAL A 60 -7.40 7.16 7.27
CA VAL A 60 -7.20 6.08 6.28
C VAL A 60 -8.24 4.97 6.48
N THR A 61 -8.50 4.56 7.72
CA THR A 61 -9.50 3.53 8.02
C THR A 61 -10.91 3.99 7.65
N ASN A 62 -11.24 5.26 7.87
CA ASN A 62 -12.54 5.81 7.46
C ASN A 62 -12.67 5.88 5.94
N ALA A 63 -11.58 6.22 5.24
CA ALA A 63 -11.56 6.34 3.79
C ALA A 63 -11.69 4.99 3.06
N ILE A 64 -11.25 3.88 3.66
CA ILE A 64 -11.17 2.58 2.94
C ILE A 64 -11.88 1.40 3.63
N ASN A 65 -12.28 1.51 4.90
CA ASN A 65 -12.79 0.38 5.69
C ASN A 65 -14.11 0.69 6.42
N ARG A 66 -14.91 1.60 5.85
CA ARG A 66 -16.31 1.83 6.23
C ARG A 66 -17.24 1.18 5.21
N PRO A 67 -18.45 0.74 5.59
CA PRO A 67 -19.37 0.08 4.65
C PRO A 67 -19.66 0.89 3.38
N ASP A 68 -19.85 2.20 3.51
CA ASP A 68 -20.04 3.14 2.41
C ASP A 68 -18.77 3.30 1.55
N ALA A 69 -17.59 3.38 2.19
CA ALA A 69 -16.30 3.43 1.51
C ALA A 69 -16.04 2.15 0.70
N LEU A 70 -16.28 0.98 1.28
CA LEU A 70 -16.14 -0.31 0.61
C LEU A 70 -17.07 -0.42 -0.61
N SER A 71 -18.32 0.05 -0.47
CA SER A 71 -19.29 0.09 -1.57
C SER A 71 -18.83 1.00 -2.71
N ARG A 72 -18.34 2.21 -2.38
CA ARG A 72 -17.76 3.14 -3.37
C ARG A 72 -16.52 2.55 -4.04
N ILE A 73 -15.61 1.96 -3.27
CA ILE A 73 -14.39 1.32 -3.81
C ILE A 73 -14.78 0.19 -4.76
N ALA A 74 -15.70 -0.69 -4.38
CA ALA A 74 -16.17 -1.78 -5.23
C ALA A 74 -16.71 -1.24 -6.56
N ALA A 75 -17.59 -0.23 -6.51
CA ALA A 75 -18.13 0.41 -7.71
C ALA A 75 -17.05 1.07 -8.58
N LEU A 76 -16.03 1.67 -7.97
CA LEU A 76 -14.91 2.32 -8.67
C LEU A 76 -13.99 1.32 -9.35
N VAL A 77 -13.64 0.22 -8.69
CA VAL A 77 -12.64 -0.75 -9.20
C VAL A 77 -13.24 -1.81 -10.11
N GLN A 78 -14.53 -2.12 -9.97
CA GLN A 78 -15.20 -3.18 -10.73
C GLN A 78 -15.05 -3.02 -12.26
N PRO A 79 -15.22 -1.83 -12.87
CA PRO A 79 -15.02 -1.66 -14.31
C PRO A 79 -13.60 -2.03 -14.78
N HIS A 80 -12.57 -1.69 -13.99
CA HIS A 80 -11.18 -2.05 -14.29
C HIS A 80 -10.95 -3.56 -14.20
N ILE A 81 -11.51 -4.20 -13.17
CA ILE A 81 -11.43 -5.67 -13.00
C ILE A 81 -12.12 -6.39 -14.16
N VAL A 82 -13.33 -5.96 -14.55
CA VAL A 82 -14.06 -6.55 -15.69
C VAL A 82 -13.28 -6.38 -17.00
N THR A 83 -12.66 -5.22 -17.22
CA THR A 83 -11.84 -4.96 -18.41
C THR A 83 -10.60 -5.86 -18.42
N ALA A 84 -9.91 -6.02 -17.29
CA ALA A 84 -8.78 -6.92 -17.16
C ALA A 84 -9.18 -8.37 -17.45
N LEU A 85 -10.29 -8.86 -16.88
CA LEU A 85 -10.78 -10.22 -17.10
C LEU A 85 -11.11 -10.49 -18.57
N ARG A 86 -11.78 -9.56 -19.26
CA ARG A 86 -12.03 -9.67 -20.72
C ARG A 86 -10.73 -9.74 -21.51
N SER A 87 -9.78 -8.87 -21.18
CA SER A 87 -8.47 -8.88 -21.83
C SER A 87 -7.71 -10.20 -21.60
N TRP A 88 -7.85 -10.82 -20.42
CA TRP A 88 -7.22 -12.10 -20.13
C TRP A 88 -7.86 -13.26 -20.90
N ASP A 89 -9.17 -13.19 -21.14
CA ASP A 89 -9.89 -14.15 -21.99
C ASP A 89 -9.38 -14.08 -23.44
N ASP A 90 -9.25 -12.87 -24.00
CA ASP A 90 -8.70 -12.63 -25.34
C ASP A 90 -7.25 -13.13 -25.49
N MET A 91 -6.45 -13.07 -24.41
CA MET A 91 -5.07 -13.59 -24.40
C MET A 91 -4.99 -15.11 -24.34
N GLY A 92 -6.05 -15.79 -23.87
CA GLY A 92 -6.12 -17.23 -23.63
C GLY A 92 -5.24 -17.72 -22.48
N LYS A 93 -3.92 -17.54 -22.57
CA LYS A 93 -2.96 -17.95 -21.53
C LYS A 93 -2.25 -16.75 -20.93
N ILE A 94 -2.50 -16.53 -19.64
CA ILE A 94 -1.89 -15.43 -18.89
C ILE A 94 -0.83 -15.89 -17.90
N LYS A 95 0.09 -14.98 -17.56
CA LYS A 95 0.93 -15.09 -16.36
C LYS A 95 0.19 -14.42 -15.20
N ALA A 96 -0.61 -15.18 -14.46
CA ALA A 96 -1.51 -14.65 -13.43
C ALA A 96 -0.84 -13.64 -12.47
N LYS A 97 0.41 -13.87 -12.05
CA LYS A 97 1.16 -12.92 -11.20
C LYS A 97 1.34 -11.55 -11.88
N VAL A 98 1.74 -11.52 -13.15
CA VAL A 98 1.98 -10.26 -13.89
C VAL A 98 0.68 -9.51 -14.08
N GLU A 99 -0.36 -10.24 -14.51
CA GLU A 99 -1.65 -9.64 -14.83
C GLU A 99 -2.40 -9.11 -13.60
N THR A 100 -2.41 -9.88 -12.50
CA THR A 100 -3.01 -9.41 -11.24
C THR A 100 -2.23 -8.26 -10.62
N GLN A 101 -0.90 -8.23 -10.77
CA GLN A 101 -0.09 -7.08 -10.34
C GLN A 101 -0.47 -5.81 -11.10
N LYS A 102 -0.58 -5.88 -12.44
CA LYS A 102 -1.02 -4.75 -13.27
C LYS A 102 -2.40 -4.26 -12.86
N MET A 103 -3.38 -5.16 -12.79
CA MET A 103 -4.76 -4.84 -12.41
C MET A 103 -4.85 -4.21 -11.00
N SER A 104 -4.16 -4.76 -10.01
CA SER A 104 -4.15 -4.21 -8.65
C SER A 104 -3.43 -2.86 -8.58
N PHE A 105 -2.36 -2.67 -9.34
CA PHE A 105 -1.63 -1.39 -9.37
C PHE A 105 -2.48 -0.28 -10.01
N GLU A 106 -3.17 -0.57 -11.11
CA GLU A 106 -4.10 0.38 -11.75
C GLU A 106 -5.26 0.74 -10.80
N SER A 107 -5.82 -0.26 -10.09
CA SER A 107 -6.92 -0.04 -9.14
C SER A 107 -6.50 0.86 -7.97
N ILE A 108 -5.33 0.61 -7.36
CA ILE A 108 -4.86 1.44 -6.25
C ILE A 108 -4.45 2.84 -6.71
N ALA A 109 -3.87 2.97 -7.90
CA ALA A 109 -3.49 4.27 -8.45
C ALA A 109 -4.72 5.14 -8.72
N LYS A 110 -5.80 4.54 -9.22
CA LYS A 110 -7.08 5.23 -9.38
C LYS A 110 -7.64 5.67 -8.03
N LEU A 111 -7.66 4.78 -7.04
CA LEU A 111 -8.24 5.06 -5.72
C LEU A 111 -7.42 6.07 -4.91
N PHE A 112 -6.10 5.99 -4.95
CA PHE A 112 -5.23 6.78 -4.07
C PHE A 112 -4.73 8.06 -4.73
N LEU A 113 -4.62 8.08 -6.06
CA LEU A 113 -3.99 9.17 -6.82
C LEU A 113 -4.87 9.74 -7.93
N GLY A 114 -6.08 9.21 -8.12
CA GLY A 114 -6.99 9.65 -9.17
C GLY A 114 -6.45 9.41 -10.58
N LYS A 115 -5.39 8.60 -10.75
CA LYS A 115 -4.71 8.42 -12.04
C LYS A 115 -5.25 7.22 -12.81
N GLU A 116 -5.39 7.41 -14.11
CA GLU A 116 -5.73 6.35 -15.07
C GLU A 116 -4.48 5.59 -15.56
N PRO A 117 -4.65 4.37 -16.12
CA PRO A 117 -3.58 3.62 -16.77
C PRO A 117 -2.81 4.44 -17.82
N GLY A 118 -1.48 4.27 -17.85
CA GLY A 118 -0.59 4.95 -18.79
C GLY A 118 0.88 4.89 -18.39
N ASP A 119 1.74 5.57 -19.15
CA ASP A 119 3.21 5.52 -18.95
C ASP A 119 3.68 6.02 -17.59
N PHE A 120 2.95 6.97 -17.01
CA PHE A 120 3.18 7.44 -15.65
C PHE A 120 3.04 6.30 -14.62
N LEU A 121 1.96 5.53 -14.69
CA LEU A 121 1.73 4.39 -13.79
C LEU A 121 2.71 3.26 -14.06
N ASN A 122 3.04 2.97 -15.31
CA ASN A 122 4.07 1.99 -15.65
C ASN A 122 5.43 2.33 -15.05
N SER A 123 5.77 3.63 -15.00
CA SER A 123 7.00 4.11 -14.39
C SER A 123 6.96 4.01 -12.87
N LEU A 124 5.82 4.31 -12.24
CA LEU A 124 5.62 4.16 -10.80
C LEU A 124 5.71 2.68 -10.36
N ASP A 125 5.03 1.75 -11.04
CA ASP A 125 5.08 0.32 -10.68
C ASP A 125 6.53 -0.20 -10.69
N LYS A 126 7.31 0.12 -11.74
CA LYS A 126 8.73 -0.26 -11.79
C LYS A 126 9.53 0.24 -10.59
N LEU A 127 9.25 1.44 -10.10
CA LEU A 127 9.89 1.97 -8.90
C LEU A 127 9.45 1.21 -7.64
N TYR A 128 8.15 0.93 -7.48
CA TYR A 128 7.64 0.15 -6.36
C TYR A 128 8.20 -1.29 -6.35
N GLN A 129 8.29 -1.95 -7.51
CA GLN A 129 8.95 -3.25 -7.65
C GLN A 129 10.42 -3.19 -7.20
N GLY A 130 11.09 -2.05 -7.38
CA GLY A 130 12.46 -1.84 -6.89
C GLY A 130 12.57 -1.59 -5.37
N VAL A 131 11.51 -1.09 -4.73
CA VAL A 131 11.46 -0.87 -3.27
C VAL A 131 11.25 -2.18 -2.51
N LEU A 132 10.34 -3.04 -2.99
CA LEU A 132 9.89 -4.24 -2.26
C LEU A 132 11.00 -5.18 -1.78
N PRO A 133 12.05 -5.49 -2.57
CA PRO A 133 13.13 -6.35 -2.09
C PRO A 133 13.89 -5.75 -0.91
N GLY A 134 14.04 -4.42 -0.88
CA GLY A 134 14.75 -3.73 0.19
C GLY A 134 14.01 -3.73 1.52
N VAL A 135 12.67 -3.73 1.52
CA VAL A 135 11.85 -3.74 2.74
C VAL A 135 12.10 -5.00 3.60
N ARG A 136 12.49 -6.10 2.98
CA ARG A 136 12.80 -7.38 3.67
C ARG A 136 14.30 -7.67 3.74
N ALA A 137 15.13 -6.80 3.20
CA ALA A 137 16.57 -6.99 3.17
C ALA A 137 17.22 -6.52 4.47
N TYR A 138 18.41 -7.05 4.78
CA TYR A 138 19.25 -6.43 5.80
C TYR A 138 19.62 -5.00 5.36
N PRO A 139 19.59 -3.99 6.24
CA PRO A 139 19.74 -2.57 5.88
C PRO A 139 21.20 -2.17 5.54
N ILE A 140 21.82 -2.89 4.60
CA ILE A 140 23.17 -2.60 4.10
C ILE A 140 23.07 -1.59 2.96
N ASN A 141 23.43 -0.34 3.24
CA ASN A 141 23.39 0.75 2.27
C ASN A 141 24.70 0.84 1.43
N VAL A 142 25.04 -0.26 0.76
CA VAL A 142 26.21 -0.35 -0.13
C VAL A 142 25.73 -0.71 -1.56
N PRO A 143 26.31 -0.11 -2.62
CA PRO A 143 25.98 -0.49 -4.00
C PRO A 143 26.03 -2.01 -4.23
N GLY A 144 25.01 -2.55 -4.90
CA GLY A 144 24.84 -3.99 -5.12
C GLY A 144 23.88 -4.67 -4.13
N PHE A 145 23.59 -4.06 -2.98
CA PHE A 145 22.63 -4.59 -2.02
C PHE A 145 21.20 -4.13 -2.30
N ALA A 146 20.22 -4.98 -1.98
CA ALA A 146 18.81 -4.72 -2.20
C ALA A 146 18.31 -3.47 -1.45
N TYR A 147 18.77 -3.24 -0.22
CA TYR A 147 18.42 -2.06 0.57
C TYR A 147 18.90 -0.76 -0.09
N HIS A 148 20.13 -0.72 -0.58
CA HIS A 148 20.68 0.42 -1.31
C HIS A 148 19.87 0.76 -2.58
N HIS A 149 19.52 -0.26 -3.38
CA HIS A 149 18.68 -0.06 -4.56
C HIS A 149 17.29 0.46 -4.20
N ALA A 150 16.66 -0.13 -3.18
CA ALA A 150 15.34 0.28 -2.72
C ALA A 150 15.31 1.72 -2.22
N LEU A 151 16.34 2.20 -1.50
CA LEU A 151 16.44 3.61 -1.08
C LEU A 151 16.47 4.55 -2.28
N ARG A 152 17.15 4.17 -3.37
CA ARG A 152 17.17 4.98 -4.61
C ARG A 152 15.80 5.01 -5.27
N CYS A 153 15.08 3.89 -5.32
CA CYS A 153 13.70 3.87 -5.83
C CYS A 153 12.76 4.69 -4.94
N ARG A 154 12.86 4.56 -3.61
CA ARG A 154 12.07 5.33 -2.64
C ARG A 154 12.25 6.84 -2.84
N ARG A 155 13.48 7.32 -2.97
CA ARG A 155 13.78 8.74 -3.25
C ARG A 155 13.21 9.23 -4.58
N LYS A 156 13.17 8.37 -5.61
CA LYS A 156 12.55 8.72 -6.89
C LYS A 156 11.02 8.82 -6.76
N LEU A 157 10.41 7.89 -6.02
CA LEU A 157 8.98 7.96 -5.69
C LEU A 157 8.68 9.25 -4.93
N GLU A 158 9.44 9.58 -3.89
CA GLU A 158 9.27 10.83 -3.12
C GLU A 158 9.24 12.04 -4.04
N LYS A 159 10.22 12.18 -4.94
CA LYS A 159 10.27 13.29 -5.89
C LYS A 159 9.01 13.36 -6.76
N ILE A 160 8.53 12.21 -7.26
CA ILE A 160 7.30 12.17 -8.08
C ILE A 160 6.08 12.61 -7.25
N PHE A 161 5.96 12.14 -6.01
CA PHE A 161 4.84 12.49 -5.15
C PHE A 161 4.88 13.92 -4.65
N TYR A 162 6.05 14.51 -4.41
CA TYR A 162 6.19 15.94 -4.17
C TYR A 162 5.73 16.76 -5.38
N MET A 163 6.14 16.37 -6.60
CA MET A 163 5.66 17.05 -7.81
C MET A 163 4.14 16.94 -7.99
N GLU A 164 3.54 15.81 -7.63
CA GLU A 164 2.08 15.65 -7.68
C GLU A 164 1.39 16.49 -6.61
N LEU A 165 1.95 16.55 -5.39
CA LEU A 165 1.48 17.39 -4.30
C LEU A 165 1.50 18.87 -4.68
N ASP A 166 2.60 19.36 -5.26
CA ASP A 166 2.74 20.74 -5.70
C ASP A 166 1.72 21.09 -6.79
N LYS A 167 1.52 20.19 -7.77
CA LYS A 167 0.48 20.35 -8.80
C LYS A 167 -0.90 20.49 -8.18
N ARG A 168 -1.24 19.66 -7.19
CA ARG A 168 -2.54 19.71 -6.51
C ARG A 168 -2.73 21.02 -5.74
N LYS A 169 -1.70 21.49 -5.02
CA LYS A 169 -1.72 22.79 -4.34
C LYS A 169 -1.89 23.98 -5.30
N SER A 170 -1.39 23.86 -6.53
CA SER A 170 -1.49 24.91 -7.55
C SER A 170 -2.81 24.94 -8.32
N LYS A 171 -3.66 23.91 -8.20
CA LYS A 171 -5.00 23.90 -8.83
C LYS A 171 -5.97 24.76 -8.01
N ASN A 172 -6.74 25.62 -8.68
CA ASN A 172 -7.81 26.41 -8.04
C ASN A 172 -8.92 25.49 -7.49
N GLU A 173 -9.43 25.83 -6.30
CA GLU A 173 -10.45 25.11 -5.52
C GLU A 173 -11.81 24.89 -6.23
N ASN A 174 -12.02 25.50 -7.40
CA ASN A 174 -13.30 25.47 -8.13
C ASN A 174 -13.50 24.25 -9.05
N MET A 175 -12.55 23.32 -9.12
CA MET A 175 -12.71 22.07 -9.86
C MET A 175 -13.10 20.96 -8.88
N VAL A 176 -14.38 20.57 -8.87
CA VAL A 176 -14.86 19.40 -8.14
C VAL A 176 -14.34 18.14 -8.85
N GLU A 177 -13.08 17.80 -8.62
CA GLU A 177 -12.55 16.47 -8.91
C GLU A 177 -12.95 15.52 -7.77
N THR A 178 -13.22 14.25 -8.10
CA THR A 178 -13.36 13.19 -7.11
C THR A 178 -12.15 13.20 -6.17
N ILE A 179 -12.38 13.45 -4.88
CA ILE A 179 -11.34 13.48 -3.85
C ILE A 179 -10.75 12.08 -3.72
N ASP A 180 -9.48 11.92 -4.08
CA ASP A 180 -8.75 10.68 -3.87
C ASP A 180 -8.10 10.64 -2.46
N LEU A 181 -7.44 9.52 -2.12
CA LEU A 181 -6.85 9.38 -0.80
C LEU A 181 -5.75 10.42 -0.53
N MET A 182 -4.95 10.78 -1.53
CA MET A 182 -3.89 11.78 -1.38
C MET A 182 -4.47 13.17 -1.16
N ASP A 183 -5.55 13.54 -1.84
CA ASP A 183 -6.28 14.79 -1.57
C ASP A 183 -6.82 14.80 -0.15
N GLY A 184 -7.41 13.69 0.30
CA GLY A 184 -7.90 13.59 1.66
C GLY A 184 -6.78 13.70 2.71
N LEU A 185 -5.61 13.09 2.48
CA LEU A 185 -4.43 13.26 3.34
C LEU A 185 -3.97 14.72 3.43
N MET A 186 -4.08 15.50 2.35
CA MET A 186 -3.75 16.93 2.35
C MET A 186 -4.74 17.77 3.16
N GLN A 187 -5.96 17.28 3.38
CA GLN A 187 -7.03 18.02 4.06
C GLN A 187 -7.29 17.56 5.49
N ILE A 188 -6.63 16.51 5.98
CA ILE A 188 -6.82 16.12 7.38
C ILE A 188 -6.20 17.16 8.31
N GLU A 189 -6.94 17.49 9.36
CA GLU A 189 -6.55 18.39 10.43
C GLU A 189 -6.60 17.61 11.75
N ASP A 190 -5.78 17.98 12.72
CA ASP A 190 -5.92 17.50 14.09
C ASP A 190 -6.86 18.39 14.92
N ASP A 191 -6.96 18.08 16.23
CA ASP A 191 -7.82 18.80 17.16
C ASP A 191 -7.45 20.30 17.30
N GLU A 192 -6.23 20.69 16.90
CA GLU A 192 -5.74 22.07 16.92
C GLU A 192 -5.91 22.77 15.55
N GLY A 193 -6.41 22.04 14.54
CA GLY A 193 -6.58 22.53 13.17
C GLY A 193 -5.32 22.39 12.30
N ASP A 194 -4.27 21.73 12.80
CA ASP A 194 -3.01 21.59 12.08
C ASP A 194 -3.10 20.47 11.03
N LYS A 195 -2.73 20.81 9.79
CA LYS A 195 -2.66 19.86 8.67
C LYS A 195 -1.39 19.02 8.70
N LEU A 196 -1.42 17.89 7.98
CA LEU A 196 -0.18 17.15 7.70
C LEU A 196 0.81 18.03 6.94
N SER A 197 2.08 17.92 7.32
CA SER A 197 3.17 18.45 6.51
C SER A 197 3.28 17.72 5.17
N ASP A 198 3.89 18.36 4.17
CA ASP A 198 4.11 17.74 2.85
C ASP A 198 4.90 16.43 2.95
N LYS A 199 5.84 16.37 3.90
CA LYS A 199 6.58 15.15 4.20
C LYS A 199 5.67 14.05 4.72
N GLU A 200 4.77 14.34 5.64
CA GLU A 200 3.79 13.37 6.14
C GLU A 200 2.85 12.90 5.04
N VAL A 201 2.33 13.79 4.20
CA VAL A 201 1.48 13.41 3.06
C VAL A 201 2.23 12.46 2.12
N VAL A 202 3.46 12.83 1.71
CA VAL A 202 4.29 12.03 0.79
C VAL A 202 4.72 10.70 1.40
N ASP A 203 5.12 10.67 2.67
CA ASP A 203 5.50 9.42 3.35
C ASP A 203 4.32 8.48 3.51
N ASN A 204 3.12 9.00 3.79
CA ASN A 204 1.92 8.20 3.88
C ASN A 204 1.47 7.66 2.53
N ILE A 205 1.35 8.51 1.50
CA ILE A 205 0.83 8.06 0.21
C ILE A 205 1.74 7.00 -0.45
N VAL A 206 3.06 7.17 -0.37
CA VAL A 206 4.00 6.17 -0.91
C VAL A 206 3.86 4.83 -0.19
N SER A 207 3.74 4.86 1.14
CA SER A 207 3.67 3.65 1.96
C SER A 207 2.34 2.93 1.82
N LEU A 208 1.25 3.68 1.68
CA LEU A 208 -0.10 3.14 1.48
C LEU A 208 -0.23 2.47 0.12
N VAL A 209 0.29 3.08 -0.95
CA VAL A 209 0.34 2.44 -2.28
C VAL A 209 1.17 1.16 -2.21
N LEU A 210 2.37 1.20 -1.61
CA LEU A 210 3.24 0.03 -1.43
C LEU A 210 2.52 -1.12 -0.71
N GLY A 211 1.81 -0.81 0.38
CA GLY A 211 1.10 -1.80 1.19
C GLY A 211 -0.13 -2.41 0.51
N GLY A 212 -0.86 -1.64 -0.30
CA GLY A 212 -2.14 -2.05 -0.84
C GLY A 212 -2.09 -2.86 -2.15
N TYR A 213 -1.07 -2.69 -3.00
CA TYR A 213 -1.12 -3.29 -4.35
C TYR A 213 -0.51 -4.70 -4.43
N ILE A 214 0.60 -4.95 -3.75
CA ILE A 214 1.28 -6.26 -3.82
C ILE A 214 0.51 -7.33 -3.06
N SER A 215 0.01 -6.99 -1.87
CA SER A 215 -0.80 -7.90 -1.06
C SER A 215 -2.05 -8.34 -1.82
N THR A 216 -2.79 -7.38 -2.38
CA THR A 216 -4.00 -7.62 -3.18
C THR A 216 -3.71 -8.45 -4.43
N SER A 217 -2.68 -8.10 -5.20
CA SER A 217 -2.32 -8.87 -6.40
C SER A 217 -1.94 -10.31 -6.10
N LEU A 218 -1.17 -10.55 -5.03
CA LEU A 218 -0.83 -11.90 -4.60
C LEU A 218 -2.07 -12.70 -4.19
N VAL A 219 -3.00 -12.10 -3.45
CA VAL A 219 -4.26 -12.76 -3.06
C VAL A 219 -5.11 -13.08 -4.30
N SER A 220 -5.26 -12.14 -5.24
CA SER A 220 -5.99 -12.38 -6.49
C SER A 220 -5.36 -13.51 -7.33
N MET A 221 -4.04 -13.54 -7.42
CA MET A 221 -3.30 -14.61 -8.13
C MET A 221 -3.52 -15.98 -7.46
N TRP A 222 -3.46 -16.05 -6.13
CA TRP A 222 -3.76 -17.27 -5.40
C TRP A 222 -5.22 -17.68 -5.54
N ALA A 223 -6.16 -16.74 -5.55
CA ALA A 223 -7.58 -17.04 -5.77
C ALA A 223 -7.79 -17.69 -7.15
N ILE A 224 -7.21 -17.12 -8.21
CA ILE A 224 -7.26 -17.71 -9.56
C ILE A 224 -6.65 -19.11 -9.57
N TYR A 225 -5.47 -19.28 -8.96
CA TYR A 225 -4.79 -20.57 -8.88
C TYR A 225 -5.63 -21.63 -8.14
N LEU A 226 -6.18 -21.28 -6.97
CA LEU A 226 -6.95 -22.20 -6.15
C LEU A 226 -8.28 -22.56 -6.80
N LEU A 227 -8.99 -21.61 -7.42
CA LEU A 227 -10.22 -21.89 -8.15
C LEU A 227 -9.97 -22.82 -9.36
N ALA A 228 -8.86 -22.63 -10.07
CA ALA A 228 -8.46 -23.53 -11.14
C ALA A 228 -8.09 -24.94 -10.63
N LYS A 229 -7.54 -25.05 -9.41
CA LYS A 229 -7.20 -26.33 -8.77
C LYS A 229 -8.39 -27.04 -8.11
N HIS A 230 -9.47 -26.33 -7.82
CA HIS A 230 -10.66 -26.85 -7.15
C HIS A 230 -11.95 -26.53 -7.92
N PRO A 231 -12.23 -27.22 -9.05
CA PRO A 231 -13.39 -26.92 -9.91
C PRO A 231 -14.74 -27.01 -9.20
N ASN A 232 -14.87 -27.90 -8.22
CA ASN A 232 -16.06 -28.06 -7.39
C ASN A 232 -16.37 -26.81 -6.53
N VAL A 233 -15.34 -26.04 -6.16
CA VAL A 233 -15.52 -24.76 -5.46
C VAL A 233 -15.94 -23.68 -6.46
N LEU A 234 -15.32 -23.66 -7.64
CA LEU A 234 -15.69 -22.72 -8.71
C LEU A 234 -17.15 -22.90 -9.16
N GLU A 235 -17.62 -24.14 -9.29
CA GLU A 235 -19.02 -24.44 -9.63
C GLU A 235 -20.00 -23.85 -8.61
N LYS A 236 -19.69 -23.95 -7.31
CA LYS A 236 -20.50 -23.36 -6.24
C LYS A 236 -20.53 -21.82 -6.25
N LEU A 237 -19.53 -21.17 -6.84
CA LEU A 237 -19.46 -19.70 -6.93
C LEU A 237 -20.18 -19.13 -8.16
N ARG A 238 -20.55 -19.97 -9.13
CA ARG A 238 -21.23 -19.55 -10.37
C ARG A 238 -22.75 -19.40 -10.23
N VAL A 239 -23.28 -19.55 -9.01
CA VAL A 239 -24.71 -19.49 -8.68
C VAL A 239 -25.25 -18.08 -8.82
#